data_AF-A0A533WSS3-F1
#
_entry.id   AF-A0A533WSS3-F1
#
_cell.length_a   1.000
_cell.length_b   1.000
_cell.length_c   1.000
_cell.angle_alpha   90.00
_cell.angle_beta   90.00
_cell.angle_gamma   90.00
#
_symmetry.space_group_name_H-M   'P 1'
#
loop_
_entity.id
_entity.type
_entity.pdbx_description
1 polymer ?
#
loop_
_entity_poly.entity_id
_entity_poly.type
_entity_poly.pdbx_seq_one_letter_code
_entity_poly.pdbx_strand_id
1 'polypeptide(L)'
;MMESLVTKNELDGRLEGLLDQFEREVEPYDRWAGISMFATPVGVVISIFVPLLLHFSGSFAISESVLYWIVGGIVTTIGLTKLPLLYVDHKKHEISRVKYRPMAGVCMCDLSQFRSHMTKREKARTTGERIRYTKLVNYYKHQMGWE
;
A
#
# COMPACT_ATOMS: atom_id res chain seq x y z
N MET A 1 -19.82 14.90 -21.92
CA MET A 1 -20.60 15.36 -20.74
C MET A 1 -20.09 14.61 -19.52
N MET A 2 -19.02 15.12 -18.90
CA MET A 2 -18.39 14.54 -17.70
C MET A 2 -17.96 15.68 -16.76
N GLU A 3 -18.79 16.73 -16.69
CA GLU A 3 -18.47 17.99 -15.99
C GLU A 3 -19.06 18.08 -14.58
N SER A 4 -19.75 17.04 -14.06
CA SER A 4 -20.47 17.16 -12.77
C SER A 4 -19.95 16.30 -11.62
N LEU A 5 -18.88 15.52 -11.79
CA LEU A 5 -18.45 14.56 -10.75
C LEU A 5 -17.54 15.16 -9.65
N VAL A 6 -17.08 16.42 -9.80
CA VAL A 6 -16.16 17.08 -8.86
C VAL A 6 -16.57 18.53 -8.64
N THR A 7 -17.21 18.83 -7.52
CA THR A 7 -17.44 20.20 -7.06
C THR A 7 -16.20 20.72 -6.37
N LYS A 8 -15.26 21.30 -7.14
CA LYS A 8 -14.00 22.03 -6.80
C LYS A 8 -13.03 21.44 -5.75
N ASN A 9 -13.49 20.76 -4.70
CA ASN A 9 -12.74 20.07 -3.66
C ASN A 9 -13.48 18.87 -3.03
N GLU A 10 -14.65 18.46 -3.53
CA GLU A 10 -15.38 17.29 -3.01
C GLU A 10 -15.69 16.30 -4.13
N LEU A 11 -15.73 15.00 -3.76
CA LEU A 11 -16.22 13.93 -4.62
C LEU A 11 -17.74 14.05 -4.74
N ASP A 12 -18.30 13.78 -5.92
CA ASP A 12 -19.74 13.57 -6.04
C ASP A 12 -20.22 12.45 -5.09
N GLY A 13 -21.37 12.64 -4.45
CA GLY A 13 -21.89 11.73 -3.42
C GLY A 13 -22.13 10.31 -3.95
N ARG A 14 -22.43 10.16 -5.25
CA ARG A 14 -22.49 8.85 -5.90
C ARG A 14 -21.12 8.17 -5.96
N LEU A 15 -20.08 8.93 -6.29
CA LEU A 15 -18.72 8.42 -6.41
C LEU A 15 -18.13 8.10 -5.04
N GLU A 16 -18.45 8.91 -4.03
CA GLU A 16 -18.07 8.66 -2.64
C GLU A 16 -18.73 7.37 -2.10
N GLY A 17 -20.01 7.14 -2.41
CA GLY A 17 -20.68 5.89 -2.04
C GLY A 17 -20.07 4.64 -2.69
N LEU A 18 -19.64 4.74 -3.96
CA LEU A 18 -18.94 3.65 -4.65
C LEU A 18 -17.54 3.42 -4.07
N LEU A 19 -16.85 4.50 -3.70
CA LEU A 19 -15.54 4.44 -3.08
C LEU A 19 -15.60 3.79 -1.69
N ASP A 20 -16.59 4.15 -0.88
CA ASP A 20 -16.81 3.54 0.45
C ASP A 20 -17.10 2.04 0.34
N GLN A 21 -17.87 1.61 -0.68
CA GLN A 21 -18.10 0.19 -0.94
C GLN A 21 -16.83 -0.53 -1.37
N PHE A 22 -16.05 0.09 -2.27
CA PHE A 22 -14.76 -0.45 -2.70
C PHE A 22 -13.80 -0.57 -1.51
N GLU A 23 -13.65 0.47 -0.69
CA GLU A 23 -12.76 0.49 0.49
C GLU A 23 -13.14 -0.61 1.49
N ARG A 24 -14.44 -0.86 1.73
CA ARG A 24 -14.88 -1.99 2.57
C ARG A 24 -14.57 -3.35 1.97
N GLU A 25 -14.68 -3.50 0.65
CA GLU A 25 -14.39 -4.76 -0.04
C GLU A 25 -12.88 -5.05 -0.09
N VAL A 26 -12.05 -4.00 -0.18
CA VAL A 26 -10.58 -4.15 -0.17
C VAL A 26 -9.96 -4.16 1.23
N GLU A 27 -10.69 -3.72 2.26
CA GLU A 27 -10.24 -3.67 3.66
C GLU A 27 -9.57 -4.97 4.16
N PRO A 28 -10.12 -6.19 3.96
CA PRO A 28 -9.44 -7.39 4.41
C PRO A 28 -8.07 -7.54 3.73
N TYR A 29 -7.98 -7.21 2.44
CA TYR A 29 -6.72 -7.26 1.70
C TYR A 29 -5.73 -6.20 2.18
N ASP A 30 -6.19 -4.99 2.51
CA ASP A 30 -5.35 -3.96 3.16
C ASP A 30 -4.79 -4.43 4.50
N ARG A 31 -5.59 -5.14 5.31
CA ARG A 31 -5.10 -5.73 6.57
C ARG A 31 -4.03 -6.80 6.32
N TRP A 32 -4.23 -7.69 5.33
CA TRP A 32 -3.22 -8.69 4.94
C TRP A 32 -1.93 -8.03 4.43
N ALA A 33 -2.03 -6.97 3.64
CA ALA A 33 -0.88 -6.21 3.19
C ALA A 33 -0.13 -5.57 4.36
N GLY A 34 -0.86 -4.97 5.32
CA GLY A 34 -0.28 -4.43 6.54
C GLY A 34 0.48 -5.48 7.35
N ILE A 35 -0.13 -6.66 7.58
CA ILE A 35 0.52 -7.78 8.27
C ILE A 35 1.81 -8.20 7.55
N SER A 36 1.78 -8.31 6.22
CA SER A 36 2.97 -8.69 5.44
C SER A 36 4.09 -7.65 5.55
N MET A 37 3.75 -6.35 5.54
CA MET A 37 4.73 -5.28 5.77
C MET A 37 5.38 -5.36 7.15
N PHE A 38 4.63 -5.69 8.21
CA PHE A 38 5.18 -5.89 9.56
C PHE A 38 5.95 -7.20 9.70
N ALA A 39 5.56 -8.27 9.01
CA ALA A 39 6.23 -9.56 9.06
C ALA A 39 7.65 -9.52 8.45
N THR A 40 7.90 -8.61 7.50
CA THR A 40 9.21 -8.48 6.84
C THR A 40 10.35 -8.13 7.82
N PRO A 41 10.30 -7.01 8.59
CA PRO A 41 11.35 -6.70 9.54
C PRO A 41 11.46 -7.74 10.65
N VAL A 42 10.33 -8.32 11.10
CA VAL A 42 10.33 -9.38 12.12
C VAL A 42 11.07 -10.63 11.61
N GLY A 43 10.79 -11.08 10.39
CA GLY A 43 11.48 -12.23 9.80
C GLY A 43 12.96 -11.98 9.53
N VAL A 44 13.37 -10.75 9.19
CA VAL A 44 14.79 -10.37 9.08
C VAL A 44 15.50 -10.47 10.43
N VAL A 45 14.89 -9.95 11.50
CA VAL A 45 15.43 -10.06 12.86
C VAL A 45 15.56 -11.53 13.25
N ILE A 46 14.50 -12.33 13.08
CA ILE A 46 14.52 -13.76 13.38
C ILE A 46 15.62 -14.50 12.59
N SER A 47 15.78 -14.18 11.30
CA SER A 47 16.79 -14.78 10.42
C SER A 47 18.23 -14.50 10.87
N ILE A 48 18.46 -13.41 11.62
CA ILE A 48 19.76 -13.09 12.20
C ILE A 48 19.91 -13.76 13.58
N PHE A 49 18.94 -13.59 14.47
CA PHE A 49 19.06 -14.03 15.86
C PHE A 49 18.97 -15.55 16.03
N VAL A 50 18.16 -16.26 15.24
CA VAL A 50 18.00 -17.71 15.38
C VAL A 50 19.30 -18.47 15.08
N PRO A 51 19.98 -18.24 13.94
CA PRO A 51 21.28 -18.89 13.69
C PRO A 51 22.35 -18.52 14.73
N LEU A 52 22.36 -17.27 15.20
CA LEU A 52 23.28 -16.79 16.23
C LEU A 52 23.05 -17.47 17.59
N LEU A 53 21.79 -17.64 18.02
CA LEU A 53 21.44 -18.31 19.27
C LEU A 53 21.77 -19.81 19.23
N LEU A 54 21.57 -20.45 18.08
CA LEU A 54 21.92 -21.86 17.90
C LEU A 54 23.44 -22.09 17.90
N HIS A 55 24.23 -21.17 17.32
CA HIS A 55 25.70 -21.22 17.39
C HIS A 55 26.27 -20.87 18.77
N PHE A 56 25.52 -20.18 19.63
CA PHE A 56 25.98 -19.86 20.99
C PHE A 56 26.18 -21.10 21.89
N SER A 57 25.70 -22.27 21.46
CA SER A 57 25.91 -23.55 22.15
C SER A 57 27.27 -24.21 21.84
N GLY A 58 28.05 -23.69 20.89
CA GLY A 58 29.37 -24.22 20.55
C GLY A 58 30.21 -23.27 19.70
N SER A 59 31.27 -22.72 20.32
CA SER A 59 32.34 -21.88 19.75
C SER A 59 31.92 -20.59 19.02
N PHE A 60 32.53 -19.47 19.39
CA PHE A 60 32.27 -18.11 18.88
C PHE A 60 32.83 -17.85 17.46
N ALA A 61 32.96 -18.90 16.64
CA ALA A 61 33.37 -18.78 15.25
C ALA A 61 32.12 -18.81 14.38
N ILE A 62 31.80 -17.67 13.73
CA ILE A 62 30.75 -17.63 12.71
C ILE A 62 31.27 -18.47 11.53
N SER A 63 30.83 -19.73 11.45
CA SER A 63 31.16 -20.58 10.31
C SER A 63 30.48 -20.02 9.04
N GLU A 64 31.08 -20.26 7.86
CA GLU A 64 30.50 -19.87 6.57
C GLU A 64 29.05 -20.36 6.43
N SER A 65 28.74 -21.52 7.02
CA SER A 65 27.40 -22.09 7.06
C SER A 65 26.35 -21.18 7.71
N VAL A 66 26.69 -20.51 8.82
CA VAL A 66 25.78 -19.58 9.54
C VAL A 66 25.47 -18.37 8.67
N LEU A 67 26.47 -17.89 7.94
CA LEU A 67 26.32 -16.74 7.07
C LEU A 67 25.36 -17.04 5.91
N TYR A 68 25.42 -18.25 5.34
CA TYR A 68 24.44 -18.72 4.36
C TYR A 68 23.02 -18.84 4.95
N TRP A 69 22.87 -19.30 6.19
CA TRP A 69 21.57 -19.34 6.87
C TRP A 69 20.97 -17.95 7.08
N ILE A 70 21.78 -16.98 7.50
CA ILE A 70 21.33 -15.59 7.71
C ILE A 70 20.90 -14.97 6.37
N VAL A 71 21.77 -15.05 5.34
CA VAL A 71 21.47 -14.48 4.02
C VAL A 71 20.26 -15.18 3.39
N GLY A 72 20.20 -16.51 3.47
CA GLY A 72 19.08 -17.31 2.99
C GLY A 72 17.76 -16.97 3.68
N GLY A 73 17.79 -16.78 5.01
CA GLY A 73 16.62 -16.38 5.80
C GLY A 73 16.11 -14.99 5.41
N ILE A 74 17.00 -14.02 5.21
CA ILE A 74 16.65 -12.66 4.76
C ILE A 74 16.01 -12.70 3.38
N VAL A 75 16.64 -13.36 2.41
CA VAL A 75 16.12 -13.45 1.03
C VAL A 75 14.76 -14.16 1.02
N THR A 76 14.62 -15.27 1.76
CA THR A 76 13.38 -16.03 1.86
C THR A 76 12.27 -15.21 2.51
N THR A 77 12.57 -14.47 3.58
CA THR A 77 11.62 -13.59 4.25
C THR A 77 11.12 -12.50 3.29
N ILE A 78 12.03 -11.83 2.59
CA ILE A 78 11.67 -10.77 1.64
C ILE A 78 10.82 -11.34 0.49
N GLY A 79 11.19 -12.51 -0.07
CA GLY A 79 10.42 -13.17 -1.11
C GLY A 79 9.01 -13.54 -0.65
N LEU A 80 8.90 -14.17 0.52
CA LEU A 80 7.64 -14.63 1.10
C LEU A 80 6.70 -13.48 1.49
N THR A 81 7.21 -12.32 1.91
CA THR A 81 6.35 -11.18 2.24
C THR A 81 5.96 -10.34 1.03
N LYS A 82 6.83 -10.26 0.01
CA LYS A 82 6.56 -9.52 -1.21
C LYS A 82 5.52 -10.18 -2.11
N LEU A 83 5.50 -11.51 -2.19
CA LEU A 83 4.52 -12.24 -3.04
C LEU A 83 3.06 -11.99 -2.63
N PRO A 84 2.66 -12.13 -1.35
CA PRO A 84 1.32 -11.79 -0.88
C PRO A 84 0.94 -10.33 -1.11
N LEU A 85 1.90 -9.40 -0.97
CA LEU A 85 1.67 -7.97 -1.24
C LEU A 85 1.30 -7.74 -2.70
N LEU A 86 2.07 -8.32 -3.63
CA LEU A 86 1.79 -8.21 -5.06
C LEU A 86 0.46 -8.86 -5.44
N TYR A 87 0.14 -10.02 -4.83
CA TYR A 87 -1.15 -10.68 -5.06
C TYR A 87 -2.34 -9.84 -4.59
N VAL A 88 -2.23 -9.26 -3.39
CA VAL A 88 -3.24 -8.36 -2.83
C VAL A 88 -3.44 -7.15 -3.73
N ASP A 89 -2.35 -6.47 -4.14
CA ASP A 89 -2.45 -5.28 -4.98
C ASP A 89 -3.04 -5.61 -6.34
N HIS A 90 -2.68 -6.76 -6.92
CA HIS A 90 -3.28 -7.26 -8.14
C HIS A 90 -4.79 -7.46 -7.98
N LYS A 91 -5.23 -8.09 -6.88
CA LYS A 91 -6.66 -8.34 -6.63
C LYS A 91 -7.46 -7.05 -6.42
N LYS A 92 -6.92 -6.07 -5.70
CA LYS A 92 -7.56 -4.75 -5.57
C LYS A 92 -7.73 -4.08 -6.91
N HIS A 93 -6.71 -4.15 -7.75
CA HIS A 93 -6.74 -3.54 -9.07
C HIS A 93 -7.70 -4.26 -10.03
N GLU A 94 -7.80 -5.59 -9.93
CA GLU A 94 -8.78 -6.39 -10.66
C GLU A 94 -10.21 -6.02 -10.26
N ILE A 95 -10.52 -5.94 -8.95
CA ILE A 95 -11.83 -5.52 -8.43
C ILE A 95 -12.17 -4.10 -8.91
N SER A 96 -11.21 -3.17 -8.80
CA SER A 96 -11.36 -1.80 -9.29
C SER A 96 -11.71 -1.77 -10.78
N ARG A 97 -10.96 -2.48 -11.64
CA ARG A 97 -11.19 -2.48 -13.10
C ARG A 97 -12.48 -3.17 -13.52
N VAL A 98 -12.79 -4.31 -12.94
CA VAL A 98 -13.89 -5.17 -13.41
C VAL A 98 -15.23 -4.71 -12.85
N LYS A 99 -15.28 -4.34 -11.57
CA LYS A 99 -16.53 -4.07 -10.87
C LYS A 99 -16.88 -2.58 -10.82
N TYR A 100 -15.90 -1.73 -10.53
CA TYR A 100 -16.16 -0.32 -10.18
C TYR A 100 -15.87 0.67 -11.30
N ARG A 101 -14.81 0.47 -12.09
CA ARG A 101 -14.44 1.31 -13.24
C ARG A 101 -15.60 1.53 -14.23
N PRO A 102 -16.43 0.53 -14.62
CA PRO A 102 -17.55 0.79 -15.52
C PRO A 102 -18.65 1.65 -14.89
N MET A 103 -18.77 1.70 -13.56
CA MET A 103 -19.79 2.49 -12.86
C MET A 103 -19.32 3.90 -12.53
N ALA A 104 -18.02 4.06 -12.26
CA ALA A 104 -17.41 5.30 -11.80
C ALA A 104 -16.66 6.07 -12.90
N GLY A 105 -16.33 5.43 -14.02
CA GLY A 105 -15.55 6.02 -15.11
C GLY A 105 -14.05 6.17 -14.81
N VAL A 106 -13.60 5.98 -13.57
CA VAL A 106 -12.21 6.11 -13.12
C VAL A 106 -11.75 4.90 -12.30
N CYS A 107 -10.44 4.75 -12.10
CA CYS A 107 -9.87 3.69 -11.26
C CYS A 107 -10.12 4.00 -9.78
N MET A 108 -10.72 3.06 -9.03
CA MET A 108 -10.98 3.24 -7.59
C MET A 108 -9.71 3.35 -6.75
N CYS A 109 -8.61 2.72 -7.18
CA CYS A 109 -7.32 2.83 -6.51
C CYS A 109 -6.73 4.25 -6.60
N ASP A 110 -6.96 4.95 -7.72
CA ASP A 110 -6.52 6.34 -7.89
C ASP A 110 -7.44 7.26 -7.08
N LEU A 111 -8.73 6.95 -7.06
CA LEU A 111 -9.74 7.69 -6.31
C LEU A 111 -9.54 7.62 -4.79
N SER A 112 -9.21 6.44 -4.25
CA SER A 112 -8.90 6.27 -2.82
C SER A 112 -7.63 7.04 -2.44
N GLN A 113 -6.60 7.04 -3.30
CA GLN A 113 -5.40 7.85 -3.10
C GLN A 113 -5.70 9.35 -3.17
N PHE A 114 -6.54 9.76 -4.11
CA PHE A 114 -7.00 11.14 -4.23
C PHE A 114 -7.71 11.62 -2.95
N ARG A 115 -8.69 10.85 -2.44
CA ARG A 115 -9.38 11.15 -1.16
C ARG A 115 -8.38 11.26 -0.02
N SER A 116 -7.47 10.28 0.12
CA SER A 116 -6.44 10.29 1.15
C SER A 116 -5.58 11.55 1.10
N HIS A 117 -5.18 11.98 -0.09
CA HIS A 117 -4.40 13.20 -0.28
C HIS A 117 -5.19 14.47 -0.02
N MET A 118 -6.48 14.53 -0.36
CA MET A 118 -7.34 15.65 0.01
C MET A 118 -7.48 15.79 1.52
N THR A 119 -7.77 14.69 2.24
CA THR A 119 -7.84 14.70 3.70
C THR A 119 -6.50 15.07 4.34
N LYS A 120 -5.37 14.59 3.79
CA LYS A 120 -4.03 14.97 4.28
C LYS A 120 -3.70 16.44 4.00
N ARG A 121 -4.15 16.99 2.87
CA ARG A 121 -4.02 18.41 2.53
C ARG A 121 -4.79 19.28 3.53
N GLU A 122 -6.00 18.87 3.92
CA GLU A 122 -6.82 19.58 4.91
C GLU A 122 -6.21 19.54 6.31
N LYS A 123 -5.61 18.41 6.68
CA LYS A 123 -4.94 18.22 7.99
C LYS A 123 -3.50 18.75 8.04
N ALA A 124 -2.94 19.20 6.90
CA ALA A 124 -1.55 19.65 6.82
C ALA A 124 -1.34 20.92 7.66
N ARG A 125 -0.37 20.88 8.58
CA ARG A 125 -0.04 22.02 9.45
C ARG A 125 1.01 22.94 8.85
N THR A 126 1.86 22.41 7.96
CA THR A 126 2.97 23.17 7.37
C THR A 126 2.66 23.57 5.92
N THR A 127 3.18 24.73 5.51
CA THR A 127 3.04 25.21 4.13
C THR A 127 3.69 24.25 3.13
N GLY A 128 4.82 23.63 3.48
CA GLY A 128 5.50 22.64 2.65
C GLY A 128 4.68 21.39 2.39
N GLU A 129 4.07 20.81 3.43
CA GLU A 129 3.15 19.67 3.29
C GLU A 129 1.92 20.05 2.47
N ARG A 130 1.36 21.24 2.70
CA ARG A 130 0.20 21.71 1.94
C ARG A 130 0.51 21.84 0.45
N ILE A 131 1.67 22.38 0.08
CA ILE A 131 2.11 22.45 -1.33
C ILE A 131 2.29 21.05 -1.91
N ARG A 132 2.93 20.13 -1.17
CA ARG A 132 3.13 18.74 -1.60
C ARG A 132 1.80 18.05 -1.87
N TYR A 133 0.86 18.10 -0.94
CA TYR A 133 -0.43 17.46 -1.12
C TYR A 133 -1.28 18.14 -2.19
N THR A 134 -1.19 19.45 -2.37
CA THR A 134 -1.83 20.13 -3.52
C THR A 134 -1.29 19.62 -4.85
N LYS A 135 0.04 19.45 -4.99
CA LYS A 135 0.62 18.86 -6.20
C LYS A 135 0.11 17.44 -6.45
N LEU A 136 0.02 16.62 -5.41
CA LEU A 136 -0.49 15.24 -5.51
C LEU A 136 -1.98 15.21 -5.89
N VAL A 137 -2.80 16.07 -5.28
CA VAL A 137 -4.22 16.20 -5.63
C VAL A 137 -4.37 16.60 -7.09
N ASN A 138 -3.61 17.59 -7.57
CA ASN A 138 -3.68 18.03 -8.97
C ASN A 138 -3.18 16.94 -9.94
N TYR A 139 -2.13 16.20 -9.58
CA TYR A 139 -1.65 15.07 -10.36
C TYR A 139 -2.75 14.03 -10.59
N TYR A 140 -3.45 13.65 -9.51
CA TYR A 140 -4.53 12.68 -9.59
C TYR A 140 -5.77 13.22 -10.34
N LYS A 141 -6.10 14.51 -10.22
CA LYS A 141 -7.16 15.13 -11.04
C LYS A 141 -6.87 15.02 -12.53
N HIS A 142 -5.64 15.37 -12.93
CA HIS A 142 -5.20 15.28 -14.33
C HIS A 142 -5.22 13.82 -14.82
N GLN A 143 -4.75 12.87 -14.01
CA GLN A 143 -4.78 11.44 -14.35
C GLN A 143 -6.20 10.90 -14.56
N MET A 144 -7.19 11.43 -13.83
CA MET A 144 -8.60 11.08 -13.95
C MET A 144 -9.36 11.84 -15.04
N GLY A 145 -8.71 12.81 -15.70
CA GLY A 145 -9.33 13.65 -16.74
C GLY A 145 -10.38 14.62 -16.19
N TRP A 146 -10.19 15.09 -14.95
CA TRP A 146 -11.08 16.05 -14.29
C TRP A 146 -10.58 17.51 -14.35
N GLU A 147 -9.42 17.72 -14.98
CA GLU A 147 -8.83 19.01 -15.36
C GLU A 147 -8.23 18.91 -16.76
#